data_AF-A0A258DT63-F1
#
_entry.id   AF-A0A258DT63-F1
#
_cell.length_a   1.000
_cell.length_b   1.000
_cell.length_c   1.000
_cell.angle_alpha   90.00
_cell.angle_beta   90.00
_cell.angle_gamma   90.00
#
_symmetry.space_group_name_H-M   'P 1'
#
loop_
_entity.id
_entity.type
_entity.pdbx_description
1 polymer ?
#
loop_
_entity_poly.entity_id
_entity_poly.type
_entity_poly.pdbx_seq_one_letter_code
_entity_poly.pdbx_strand_id
1 'polypeptide(L)'
;WTAASRARERGLSHAESHVERLLAPLPRHCGLVTVLDGHPATLGWLGSVQGHRVRALGVEHFGQTGTLADLYRHHGIDSAAIVAAAQAIAPGRPLRHLRPTG
;
A
#
# COMPACT_ATOMS: atom_id res chain seq x y z
N TRP A 1 0.18 -15.92 4.64
CA TRP A 1 -1.16 -15.93 4.03
C TRP A 1 -1.39 -17.16 3.18
N THR A 2 -0.57 -17.39 2.15
CA THR A 2 -0.64 -18.59 1.30
C THR A 2 -0.67 -19.91 2.07
N ALA A 3 0.08 -20.03 3.18
CA ALA A 3 0.03 -21.19 4.06
C ALA A 3 -1.36 -21.40 4.71
N ALA A 4 -2.02 -20.32 5.15
CA ALA A 4 -3.38 -20.38 5.68
C ALA A 4 -4.40 -20.71 4.57
N SER A 5 -4.24 -20.14 3.37
CA SER A 5 -5.05 -20.51 2.19
C SER A 5 -4.94 -22.00 1.87
N ARG A 6 -3.71 -22.55 1.82
CA ARG A 6 -3.47 -23.98 1.61
C ARG A 6 -4.03 -24.85 2.74
N ALA A 7 -3.97 -24.38 3.98
CA ALA A 7 -4.57 -25.11 5.10
C ALA A 7 -6.09 -25.21 4.96
N ARG A 8 -6.76 -24.12 4.52
CA ARG A 8 -8.19 -24.11 4.21
C ARG A 8 -8.54 -25.05 3.06
N GLU A 9 -7.74 -25.06 1.98
CA GLU A 9 -7.89 -26.02 0.87
C GLU A 9 -7.78 -27.49 1.32
N ARG A 10 -7.01 -27.75 2.39
CA ARG A 10 -6.84 -29.08 3.00
C ARG A 10 -7.87 -29.40 4.09
N GLY A 11 -8.90 -28.57 4.26
CA GLY A 11 -10.01 -28.83 5.18
C GLY A 11 -9.91 -28.14 6.55
N LEU A 12 -8.82 -27.44 6.86
CA LEU A 12 -8.73 -26.58 8.06
C LEU A 12 -9.41 -25.24 7.79
N SER A 13 -10.75 -25.25 7.72
CA SER A 13 -11.59 -24.11 7.31
C SER A 13 -11.37 -22.82 8.12
N HIS A 14 -10.94 -22.95 9.38
CA HIS A 14 -10.71 -21.87 10.33
C HIS A 14 -9.26 -21.36 10.34
N ALA A 15 -8.37 -21.90 9.49
CA ALA A 15 -7.00 -21.42 9.42
C ALA A 15 -6.97 -19.96 8.95
N GLU A 16 -6.28 -19.11 9.71
CA GLU A 16 -6.19 -17.68 9.47
C GLU A 16 -4.75 -17.20 9.64
N SER A 17 -4.28 -16.36 8.73
CA SER A 17 -2.95 -15.77 8.78
C SER A 17 -2.94 -14.41 9.50
N HIS A 18 -1.75 -13.99 9.93
CA HIS A 18 -1.60 -12.70 10.62
C HIS A 18 -2.14 -11.51 9.82
N VAL A 19 -1.88 -11.46 8.51
CA VAL A 19 -2.34 -10.36 7.66
C VAL A 19 -3.86 -10.35 7.46
N GLU A 20 -4.52 -11.53 7.47
CA GLU A 20 -5.98 -11.60 7.42
C GLU A 20 -6.59 -10.99 8.68
N ARG A 21 -6.06 -11.35 9.87
CA ARG A 21 -6.47 -10.75 11.15
C ARG A 21 -6.22 -9.25 11.20
N LEU A 22 -5.07 -8.80 10.71
CA LEU A 22 -4.70 -7.40 10.70
C LEU A 22 -5.67 -6.57 9.85
N LEU A 23 -6.09 -7.09 8.70
CA LEU A 23 -6.98 -6.39 7.77
C LEU A 23 -8.47 -6.65 8.03
N ALA A 24 -8.83 -7.62 8.87
CA ALA A 24 -10.22 -8.00 9.15
C ALA A 24 -11.13 -6.84 9.62
N PRO A 25 -10.66 -5.86 10.42
CA PRO A 25 -11.51 -4.73 10.84
C PRO A 25 -11.77 -3.71 9.72
N LEU A 26 -11.08 -3.79 8.59
CA LEU A 26 -11.19 -2.80 7.52
C LEU A 26 -12.37 -3.12 6.59
N PRO A 27 -13.20 -2.12 6.22
CA PRO A 27 -14.24 -2.32 5.22
C PRO A 27 -13.63 -2.70 3.86
N ARG A 28 -14.19 -3.71 3.16
CA ARG A 28 -13.69 -4.18 1.86
C ARG A 28 -13.52 -3.08 0.79
N HIS A 29 -14.26 -1.98 0.91
CA HIS A 29 -14.21 -0.85 -0.02
C HIS A 29 -13.12 0.18 0.33
N CYS A 30 -12.42 0.05 1.45
CA CYS A 30 -11.33 0.96 1.80
C CYS A 30 -10.15 0.80 0.82
N GLY A 31 -9.49 1.90 0.50
CA GLY A 31 -8.23 1.88 -0.24
C GLY A 31 -7.05 1.70 0.69
N LEU A 32 -6.05 0.94 0.25
CA LEU A 32 -4.76 0.81 0.94
C LEU A 32 -3.71 1.62 0.18
N VAL A 33 -2.98 2.47 0.90
CA VAL A 33 -1.74 3.08 0.43
C VAL A 33 -0.60 2.42 1.18
N THR A 34 0.32 1.79 0.46
CA THR A 34 1.51 1.16 1.05
C THR A 34 2.74 1.94 0.62
N VAL A 35 3.71 2.11 1.51
CA VAL A 35 4.95 2.83 1.24
C VAL A 35 6.11 1.93 1.63
N LEU A 36 7.09 1.78 0.74
CA LEU A 36 8.31 1.02 1.00
C LEU A 36 9.50 1.74 0.38
N ASP A 37 10.60 1.84 1.11
CA ASP A 37 11.90 2.18 0.54
C ASP A 37 12.48 0.94 -0.17
N GLY A 38 11.87 0.60 -1.31
CA GLY A 38 12.08 -0.63 -2.07
C GLY A 38 10.98 -0.84 -3.10
N HIS A 39 11.10 -1.88 -3.94
CA HIS A 39 10.18 -2.06 -5.07
C HIS A 39 8.72 -2.21 -4.62
N PRO A 40 7.76 -1.43 -5.18
CA PRO A 40 6.37 -1.38 -4.69
C PRO A 40 5.65 -2.74 -4.76
N ALA A 41 6.03 -3.60 -5.70
CA ALA A 41 5.50 -4.96 -5.84
C ALA A 41 5.64 -5.81 -4.55
N THR A 42 6.63 -5.53 -3.70
CA THR A 42 6.85 -6.22 -2.42
C THR A 42 5.64 -6.15 -1.49
N LEU A 43 4.88 -5.05 -1.51
CA LEU A 43 3.67 -4.87 -0.70
C LEU A 43 2.37 -4.90 -1.52
N GLY A 44 2.45 -4.92 -2.86
CA GLY A 44 1.28 -4.90 -3.74
C GLY A 44 0.31 -6.06 -3.51
N TRP A 45 0.81 -7.23 -3.09
CA TRP A 45 -0.01 -8.42 -2.82
C TRP A 45 -1.01 -8.25 -1.67
N LEU A 46 -0.84 -7.25 -0.79
CA LEU A 46 -1.74 -7.00 0.34
C LEU A 46 -3.19 -6.75 -0.10
N GLY A 47 -3.38 -6.20 -1.30
CA GLY A 47 -4.71 -5.98 -1.87
C GLY A 47 -5.47 -7.28 -2.10
N SER A 48 -4.75 -8.34 -2.49
CA SER A 48 -5.34 -9.65 -2.78
C SER A 48 -5.83 -10.41 -1.55
N VAL A 49 -5.41 -10.02 -0.33
CA VAL A 49 -5.76 -10.74 0.90
C VAL A 49 -7.26 -10.69 1.20
N GLN A 50 -7.87 -9.51 1.08
CA GLN A 50 -9.31 -9.30 1.32
C GLN A 50 -10.02 -8.57 0.16
N GLY A 51 -9.34 -8.37 -0.98
CA GLY A 51 -9.88 -7.70 -2.16
C GLY A 51 -9.85 -6.17 -2.09
N HIS A 52 -8.92 -5.59 -1.32
CA HIS A 52 -8.78 -4.14 -1.24
C HIS A 52 -8.10 -3.58 -2.50
N ARG A 53 -8.52 -2.38 -2.91
CA ARG A 53 -7.75 -1.59 -3.88
C ARG A 53 -6.44 -1.15 -3.21
N VAL A 54 -5.32 -1.24 -3.92
CA VAL A 54 -3.99 -0.83 -3.42
C VAL A 54 -3.37 0.20 -4.35
N ARG A 55 -2.79 1.25 -3.77
CA ARG A 55 -1.80 2.12 -4.40
C ARG A 55 -0.47 1.90 -3.69
N ALA A 56 0.42 1.13 -4.33
CA ALA A 56 1.74 0.83 -3.78
C ALA A 56 2.74 1.89 -4.25
N LEU A 57 3.33 2.61 -3.30
CA LEU A 57 4.41 3.57 -3.51
C LEU A 57 5.74 2.91 -3.12
N GLY A 58 6.77 3.13 -3.92
CA GLY A 58 8.09 2.56 -3.67
C GLY A 58 9.13 3.00 -4.68
N VAL A 59 10.32 2.44 -4.54
CA VAL A 59 11.50 2.77 -5.35
C VAL A 59 11.59 1.80 -6.53
N GLU A 60 11.54 2.32 -7.75
CA GLU A 60 11.63 1.51 -8.98
C GLU A 60 13.01 1.58 -9.66
N HIS A 61 13.77 2.63 -9.39
CA HIS A 61 15.08 2.89 -10.01
C HIS A 61 16.08 3.34 -8.95
N PHE A 62 17.35 2.98 -9.12
CA PHE A 62 18.43 3.30 -8.21
C PHE A 62 19.48 4.21 -8.87
N GLY A 63 20.42 4.73 -8.07
CA GLY A 63 21.60 5.46 -8.56
C GLY A 63 21.56 6.96 -8.35
N GLN A 64 20.51 7.48 -7.69
CA GLN A 64 20.42 8.89 -7.35
C GLN A 64 21.20 9.20 -6.06
N THR A 65 21.77 10.40 -6.02
CA THR A 65 22.43 10.95 -4.83
C THR A 65 21.76 12.27 -4.47
N GLY A 66 21.64 12.54 -3.16
CA GLY A 66 20.94 13.73 -2.67
C GLY A 66 20.62 13.61 -1.19
N THR A 67 19.86 14.58 -0.66
CA THR A 67 19.34 14.44 0.70
C THR A 67 18.23 13.40 0.77
N LEU A 68 17.95 12.85 1.95
CA LEU A 68 16.84 11.91 2.13
C LEU A 68 15.50 12.47 1.62
N ALA A 69 15.25 13.77 1.85
CA ALA A 69 14.04 14.45 1.40
C ALA A 69 13.97 14.54 -0.14
N ASP A 70 15.09 14.77 -0.80
CA ASP A 70 15.16 14.80 -2.27
C ASP A 70 14.92 13.41 -2.86
N LEU A 71 15.52 12.37 -2.26
CA LEU A 71 15.35 11.00 -2.70
C LEU A 71 13.90 10.51 -2.51
N TYR A 72 13.28 10.82 -1.38
CA TYR A 72 11.88 10.44 -1.14
C TYR A 72 10.91 11.14 -2.11
N ARG A 73 11.18 12.41 -2.43
CA ARG A 73 10.41 13.14 -3.44
C ARG A 73 10.63 12.55 -4.83
N HIS A 74 11.88 12.27 -5.18
CA HIS A 74 12.26 11.67 -6.46
C HIS A 74 11.57 10.32 -6.69
N HIS A 75 11.50 9.48 -5.66
CA HIS A 75 10.82 8.19 -5.73
C HIS A 75 9.32 8.24 -5.42
N GLY A 76 8.73 9.42 -5.19
CA GLY A 76 7.30 9.56 -4.94
C GLY A 76 6.82 8.83 -3.68
N ILE A 77 7.66 8.78 -2.64
CA ILE A 77 7.35 8.23 -1.32
C ILE A 77 7.35 9.31 -0.23
N ASP A 78 7.44 10.58 -0.62
CA ASP A 78 7.30 11.70 0.28
C ASP A 78 5.83 11.95 0.70
N SER A 79 5.65 12.86 1.66
CA SER A 79 4.33 13.20 2.18
C SER A 79 3.34 13.65 1.11
N ALA A 80 3.79 14.43 0.11
CA ALA A 80 2.93 14.92 -0.97
C ALA A 80 2.42 13.77 -1.84
N ALA A 81 3.31 12.84 -2.21
CA ALA A 81 2.93 11.66 -2.99
C ALA A 81 1.99 10.73 -2.23
N ILE A 82 2.20 10.54 -0.92
CA ILE A 82 1.30 9.74 -0.07
C ILE A 82 -0.10 10.35 -0.02
N VAL A 83 -0.22 11.67 0.16
CA VAL A 83 -1.52 12.36 0.18
C VAL A 83 -2.20 12.28 -1.20
N ALA A 84 -1.45 12.48 -2.29
CA ALA A 84 -1.97 12.34 -3.64
C ALA A 84 -2.49 10.91 -3.92
N ALA A 85 -1.75 9.89 -3.48
CA ALA A 85 -2.17 8.50 -3.56
C ALA A 85 -3.46 8.22 -2.78
N ALA A 86 -3.58 8.77 -1.56
CA ALA A 86 -4.78 8.65 -0.74
C ALA A 86 -6.00 9.31 -1.41
N GLN A 87 -5.82 10.51 -1.96
CA GLN A 87 -6.88 11.23 -2.70
C GLN A 87 -7.34 10.44 -3.94
N ALA A 88 -6.40 9.82 -4.66
CA ALA A 88 -6.70 9.06 -5.87
C ALA A 88 -7.47 7.77 -5.58
N ILE A 89 -7.09 7.04 -4.52
CA ILE A 89 -7.69 5.73 -4.22
C ILE A 89 -9.02 5.83 -3.47
N ALA A 90 -9.21 6.88 -2.67
CA ALA A 90 -10.43 7.16 -1.93
C ALA A 90 -11.00 8.53 -2.35
N PRO A 91 -11.62 8.63 -3.55
CA PRO A 91 -12.19 9.87 -4.04
C PRO A 91 -13.35 10.29 -3.12
N GLY A 92 -13.05 11.17 -2.18
CA GLY A 92 -13.97 11.80 -1.25
C GLY A 92 -13.71 13.30 -1.19
N ARG A 93 -14.00 13.93 -0.05
CA ARG A 93 -13.67 15.36 0.15
C ARG A 93 -12.18 15.61 -0.14
N PRO A 94 -11.82 16.64 -0.92
CA PRO A 94 -10.42 16.96 -1.16
C PRO A 94 -9.63 17.07 0.14
N LEU A 95 -8.56 16.29 0.25
CA LEU A 95 -7.60 16.37 1.35
C LEU A 95 -6.94 17.75 1.29
N ARG A 96 -7.15 18.54 2.34
CA ARG A 96 -6.48 19.83 2.51
C ARG A 96 -4.98 19.56 2.67
N HIS A 97 -4.14 20.51 2.21
CA HIS A 97 -2.66 20.43 2.15
C HIS A 97 -2.03 19.86 0.86
N LEU A 98 -2.80 19.61 -0.20
CA LEU A 98 -2.23 19.47 -1.55
C LEU A 98 -1.69 20.84 -2.02
N ARG A 99 -0.41 21.14 -1.78
CA ARG A 99 0.28 22.16 -2.57
C ARG A 99 0.49 21.56 -3.97
N PRO A 100 0.15 22.28 -5.06
CA PRO A 100 0.48 21.80 -6.40
C PRO A 100 1.99 21.62 -6.46
N THR A 101 2.43 20.42 -6.83
CA THR A 101 3.81 20.21 -7.30
C THR A 101 3.92 20.92 -8.64
N GLY A 102 4.48 22.13 -8.62
CA GLY A 102 5.00 22.81 -9.81
C GLY A 102 6.39 22.29 -10.16
#